data_AF-A0A932NR20-F1
#
_entry.id   AF-A0A932NR20-F1
#
_cell.length_a   1.000
_cell.length_b   1.000
_cell.length_c   1.000
_cell.angle_alpha   90.00
_cell.angle_beta   90.00
_cell.angle_gamma   90.00
#
_symmetry.space_group_name_H-M   'P 1'
#
loop_
_entity.id
_entity.type
_entity.pdbx_description
1 polymer ?
#
loop_
_entity_poly.entity_id
_entity_poly.type
_entity_poly.pdbx_seq_one_letter_code
_entity_poly.pdbx_strand_id
1 'polypeptide(L)'
;MKILERRHTWIHTHFLMDCERLPLHRMREIESQIIPILRRLGIVYDIHFDAHRDDPGVRIVLECIPLPNTMELIQIELQRIVQPIPAKPREMQVLTFERPSTAGRSEPAASGSTALAPQAEGQE
;
A
#
# COMPACT_ATOMS: atom_id res chain seq x y z
N MET A 1 3.15 12.33 -8.91
CA MET A 1 3.50 12.54 -7.50
C MET A 1 4.47 13.70 -7.45
N LYS A 2 4.61 14.33 -6.29
CA LYS A 2 5.60 15.38 -6.06
C LYS A 2 6.18 15.30 -4.67
N ILE A 3 7.40 15.82 -4.54
CA ILE A 3 8.05 16.08 -3.27
C ILE A 3 7.38 17.31 -2.67
N LEU A 4 6.84 17.18 -1.47
CA LEU A 4 6.25 18.27 -0.70
C LEU A 4 7.31 19.00 0.11
N GLU A 5 8.24 18.25 0.70
CA GLU A 5 9.22 18.77 1.63
C GLU A 5 10.49 17.91 1.62
N ARG A 6 11.62 18.56 1.90
CA ARG A 6 12.90 17.91 2.20
C ARG A 6 13.27 18.22 3.65
N ARG A 7 13.47 17.18 4.46
CA ARG A 7 13.92 17.30 5.86
C ARG A 7 15.26 16.60 6.05
N HIS A 8 16.15 17.20 6.83
CA HIS A 8 17.39 16.54 7.24
C HIS A 8 17.22 16.02 8.67
N THR A 9 17.66 14.79 8.89
CA THR A 9 17.90 14.26 10.24
C THR A 9 19.39 14.38 10.56
N TRP A 10 19.88 13.72 11.62
CA TRP A 10 21.32 13.69 11.90
C TRP A 10 22.10 13.05 10.74
N ILE A 11 21.63 11.92 10.21
CA ILE A 11 22.40 11.09 9.26
C ILE A 11 21.72 10.88 7.91
N HIS A 12 20.43 11.18 7.79
CA HIS A 12 19.64 10.91 6.59
C HIS A 12 18.92 12.14 6.07
N THR A 13 18.57 12.08 4.79
CA THR A 13 17.70 13.05 4.14
C THR A 13 16.37 12.42 3.79
N HIS A 14 15.28 13.06 4.19
CA HIS A 14 13.92 12.59 3.95
C HIS A 14 13.24 13.46 2.91
N PHE A 15 12.66 12.83 1.89
CA PHE A 15 11.76 13.47 0.93
C PHE A 15 10.34 13.05 1.23
N LEU A 16 9.51 14.00 1.65
CA LEU A 16 8.08 13.75 1.91
C LEU A 16 7.31 13.83 0.59
N MET A 17 6.57 12.77 0.28
CA MET A 17 5.78 12.68 -0.96
C MET A 17 4.31 13.00 -0.72
N ASP A 18 3.62 13.45 -1.77
CA ASP A 18 2.18 13.75 -1.76
C ASP A 18 1.26 12.52 -1.89
N CYS A 19 1.80 11.30 -1.89
CA CYS A 19 1.02 10.07 -2.02
C CYS A 19 0.74 9.39 -0.68
N GLU A 20 -0.47 8.86 -0.52
CA GLU A 20 -0.89 8.17 0.70
C GLU A 20 -0.28 6.78 0.83
N ARG A 21 -0.17 6.07 -0.31
CA ARG A 21 0.38 4.72 -0.37
C ARG A 21 1.12 4.54 -1.68
N LEU A 22 2.23 3.82 -1.62
CA LEU A 22 3.02 3.47 -2.79
C LEU A 22 3.13 1.93 -2.88
N PRO A 23 2.59 1.30 -3.94
CA PRO A 23 2.73 -0.15 -4.12
C PRO A 23 4.19 -0.59 -4.27
N LEU A 24 4.52 -1.80 -3.83
CA LEU A 24 5.89 -2.34 -3.88
C LEU A 24 6.52 -2.30 -5.27
N HIS A 25 5.75 -2.53 -6.34
CA HIS A 25 6.27 -2.45 -7.70
C HIS A 25 6.73 -1.04 -8.08
N ARG A 26 6.06 0.00 -7.57
CA ARG A 26 6.45 1.41 -7.78
C ARG A 26 7.66 1.78 -6.95
N MET A 27 7.78 1.27 -5.72
CA MET A 27 8.98 1.44 -4.89
C MET A 27 10.20 0.89 -5.62
N ARG A 28 10.13 -0.35 -6.10
CA ARG A 28 11.20 -0.99 -6.88
C ARG A 28 11.52 -0.24 -8.18
N GLU A 29 10.51 0.26 -8.87
CA GLU A 29 10.69 1.06 -10.08
C GLU A 29 11.46 2.36 -9.78
N ILE A 30 11.13 3.06 -8.69
CA ILE A 30 11.86 4.25 -8.25
C ILE A 30 13.30 3.91 -7.87
N GLU A 31 13.50 2.88 -7.04
CA GLU A 31 14.84 2.38 -6.65
C GLU A 31 15.71 2.08 -7.88
N SER A 32 15.16 1.32 -8.84
CA SER A 32 15.90 0.91 -10.04
C SER A 32 16.37 2.10 -10.89
N GLN A 33 15.67 3.24 -10.82
CA GLN A 33 16.01 4.44 -11.57
C GLN A 33 16.94 5.36 -10.79
N ILE A 34 16.73 5.54 -9.48
CA ILE A 34 17.50 6.48 -8.67
C ILE A 34 18.85 5.91 -8.24
N ILE A 35 18.97 4.62 -7.93
CA ILE A 35 20.23 4.00 -7.46
C ILE A 35 21.38 4.22 -8.46
N PRO A 36 21.22 4.02 -9.78
CA PRO A 36 22.28 4.34 -10.74
C PRO A 36 22.70 5.81 -10.75
N ILE A 37 21.77 6.74 -10.48
CA ILE A 37 22.04 8.18 -10.39
C ILE A 37 22.87 8.46 -9.15
N LEU A 38 22.45 7.94 -7.99
CA LEU A 38 23.18 8.07 -6.72
C LEU A 38 24.61 7.56 -6.86
N ARG A 39 24.80 6.38 -7.47
CA ARG A 39 26.14 5.81 -7.72
C ARG A 39 27.02 6.70 -8.58
N ARG A 40 26.47 7.32 -9.64
CA ARG A 40 27.22 8.27 -10.50
C ARG A 40 27.63 9.54 -9.74
N LEU A 41 26.86 9.94 -8.73
CA LEU A 41 27.17 11.06 -7.86
C LEU A 41 28.13 10.69 -6.70
N GLY A 42 28.65 9.45 -6.70
CA GLY A 42 29.56 8.96 -5.64
C GLY A 42 28.85 8.54 -4.35
N ILE A 43 27.52 8.40 -4.37
CA ILE A 43 26.73 7.95 -3.23
C ILE A 43 26.58 6.43 -3.29
N VAL A 44 27.14 5.76 -2.28
CA VAL A 44 27.13 4.29 -2.15
C VAL A 44 25.95 3.78 -1.31
N TYR A 45 25.29 4.69 -0.59
CA TYR A 45 24.15 4.41 0.27
C TYR A 45 22.86 4.17 -0.52
N ASP A 46 21.93 3.44 0.09
CA ASP A 46 20.65 3.09 -0.52
C ASP A 46 19.55 4.11 -0.19
N ILE A 47 18.38 3.90 -0.78
CA ILE A 47 17.14 4.53 -0.36
C ILE A 47 16.18 3.50 0.23
N HIS A 48 15.35 3.91 1.18
CA HIS A 48 14.22 3.10 1.64
C HIS A 48 12.95 3.93 1.74
N PHE A 49 11.81 3.26 1.82
CA PHE A 49 10.50 3.88 1.90
C PHE A 49 9.89 3.66 3.28
N ASP A 50 9.45 4.75 3.90
CA ASP A 50 8.78 4.71 5.19
C ASP A 50 7.35 5.25 5.06
N ALA A 51 6.42 4.60 5.75
CA ALA A 51 5.04 5.04 5.90
C ALA A 51 4.82 5.29 7.38
N HIS A 52 5.02 6.53 7.81
CA HIS A 52 4.88 6.89 9.21
C HIS A 52 3.40 6.99 9.57
N ARG A 53 3.00 6.49 10.75
CA ARG A 53 1.59 6.51 11.18
C ARG A 53 1.01 7.92 11.32
N ASP A 54 1.87 8.91 11.57
CA ASP A 54 1.50 10.30 11.83
C ASP A 54 1.59 11.19 10.58
N ASP A 55 2.23 10.72 9.51
CA ASP A 55 2.27 11.44 8.24
C ASP A 55 1.39 10.73 7.22
N PRO A 56 0.43 11.42 6.58
CA PRO A 56 -0.41 10.81 5.55
C PRO A 56 0.35 10.50 4.25
N GLY A 57 1.67 10.69 4.20
CA GLY A 57 2.51 10.60 3.01
C GLY A 57 3.58 9.53 3.10
N VAL A 58 3.99 8.98 1.95
CA VAL A 58 5.18 8.12 1.85
C VAL A 58 6.44 8.98 1.93
N ARG A 59 7.41 8.57 2.75
CA ARG A 59 8.74 9.19 2.82
C ARG A 59 9.74 8.35 2.05
N ILE A 60 10.56 9.01 1.24
CA ILE A 60 11.76 8.40 0.65
C ILE A 60 12.95 8.86 1.49
N VAL A 61 13.64 7.90 2.09
CA VAL A 61 14.79 8.15 2.94
C VAL A 61 16.04 7.86 2.14
N LEU A 62 16.89 8.87 2.00
CA LEU A 62 18.26 8.73 1.51
C LEU A 62 19.18 8.55 2.72
N GLU A 63 19.92 7.44 2.75
CA GLU A 63 20.79 7.08 3.88
C GLU A 63 22.10 7.89 3.94
N CYS A 64 22.02 9.18 3.60
CA CYS A 64 23.10 10.14 3.77
C CYS A 64 22.61 11.59 3.70
N ILE A 65 23.51 12.53 3.96
CA ILE A 65 23.31 13.97 3.76
C ILE A 65 24.34 14.47 2.72
N PRO A 66 23.98 14.45 1.42
CA PRO A 66 24.79 15.01 0.34
C PRO A 66 25.13 16.50 0.53
N LEU A 67 26.21 16.94 -0.13
CA LEU A 67 26.51 18.36 -0.29
C LEU A 67 25.35 19.08 -1.01
N PRO A 68 25.13 20.39 -0.75
CA PRO A 68 23.97 21.12 -1.26
C PRO A 68 23.74 20.97 -2.78
N ASN A 69 24.79 21.13 -3.59
CA ASN A 69 24.66 21.00 -5.06
C ASN A 69 24.25 19.58 -5.48
N THR A 70 24.83 18.56 -4.86
CA THR A 70 24.47 17.15 -5.09
C THR A 70 23.04 16.88 -4.64
N MET A 71 22.63 17.47 -3.52
CA MET A 71 21.27 17.36 -3.00
C MET A 71 20.22 17.91 -3.98
N GLU A 72 20.46 19.09 -4.55
CA GLU A 72 19.54 19.68 -5.53
C GLU A 72 19.42 18.81 -6.77
N LEU A 73 20.53 18.23 -7.26
CA LEU A 73 20.51 17.30 -8.39
C LEU A 73 19.68 16.04 -8.08
N ILE A 74 19.87 15.46 -6.89
CA ILE A 74 19.10 14.29 -6.44
C ILE A 74 17.61 14.62 -6.38
N GLN A 75 17.25 15.79 -5.83
CA GLN A 75 15.87 16.21 -5.73
C GLN A 75 15.22 16.38 -7.12
N ILE A 76 15.94 16.99 -8.06
CA ILE A 76 15.46 17.16 -9.45
C ILE A 76 15.22 15.79 -10.11
N GLU A 77 16.19 14.88 -10.02
CA GLU A 77 16.08 13.55 -10.62
C GLU A 77 14.99 12.71 -9.95
N LEU A 78 14.91 12.74 -8.63
CA LEU A 78 13.86 12.05 -7.89
C LEU A 78 12.48 12.60 -8.26
N GLN A 79 12.33 13.93 -8.34
CA GLN A 79 11.09 14.57 -8.76
C GLN A 79 10.70 14.16 -10.20
N ARG A 80 11.68 14.03 -11.11
CA ARG A 80 11.45 13.55 -12.47
C ARG A 80 10.98 12.09 -12.49
N ILE A 81 11.58 11.22 -11.69
CA ILE A 81 11.23 9.79 -11.62
C ILE A 81 9.81 9.60 -11.08
N VAL A 82 9.42 10.36 -10.06
CA VAL A 82 8.12 10.20 -9.38
C VAL A 82 6.98 10.98 -10.03
N GLN A 83 7.27 12.00 -10.85
CA GLN A 83 6.25 12.82 -11.52
C GLN A 83 5.16 11.98 -12.23
N PRO A 84 5.49 10.93 -13.01
CA PRO A 84 4.49 10.16 -13.78
C PRO A 84 3.60 9.26 -12.91
N ILE A 85 3.99 8.98 -11.66
CA ILE A 85 3.25 8.10 -10.77
C ILE A 85 2.07 8.88 -10.17
N PRO A 86 0.81 8.42 -10.25
CA PRO A 86 -0.31 9.15 -9.66
C PRO A 86 -0.21 9.16 -8.12
N ALA A 87 -0.52 10.31 -7.50
CA ALA A 87 -0.43 10.46 -6.04
C ALA A 87 -1.52 9.67 -5.29
N LYS A 88 -2.72 9.56 -5.89
CA LYS A 88 -3.81 8.74 -5.38
C LYS A 88 -4.04 7.55 -6.31
N PRO A 89 -4.13 6.32 -5.77
CA PRO A 89 -4.58 5.18 -6.56
C PRO A 89 -5.92 5.49 -7.22
N ARG A 90 -6.09 5.08 -8.48
CA ARG A 90 -7.41 5.17 -9.13
C ARG A 90 -8.36 4.24 -8.38
N GLU A 91 -9.56 4.73 -8.07
CA GLU A 91 -10.61 3.91 -7.47
C GLU A 91 -10.86 2.68 -8.35
N MET A 92 -10.60 1.50 -7.81
CA MET A 92 -10.84 0.24 -8.50
C MET A 92 -12.21 -0.27 -8.05
N GLN A 93 -13.18 -0.27 -8.97
CA GLN A 93 -14.48 -0.91 -8.71
C GLN A 93 -14.27 -2.42 -8.64
N VAL A 94 -14.46 -3.00 -7.46
CA VAL A 94 -14.42 -4.45 -7.27
C VAL A 94 -15.78 -5.00 -7.71
N LEU A 95 -15.81 -5.67 -8.87
CA LEU A 95 -16.98 -6.44 -9.30
C LEU A 95 -16.98 -7.78 -8.57
N THR A 96 -17.78 -7.87 -7.50
CA THR A 96 -18.04 -9.14 -6.82
C THR A 96 -19.03 -9.94 -7.65
N PHE A 97 -18.59 -11.03 -8.27
CA PHE A 97 -19.50 -11.99 -8.88
C PHE A 97 -20.03 -12.92 -7.78
N GLU A 98 -21.33 -12.85 -7.51
CA GLU A 98 -21.99 -13.86 -6.69
C GLU A 98 -21.87 -15.21 -7.40
N ARG A 99 -21.24 -16.18 -6.71
CA ARG A 99 -21.18 -17.56 -7.20
C ARG A 99 -22.60 -18.13 -7.05
N PRO A 100 -23.26 -18.61 -8.12
CA PRO A 100 -24.58 -19.20 -8.00
C PRO A 100 -24.52 -20.36 -7.02
N SER A 101 -25.33 -20.28 -5.96
CA SER A 101 -25.56 -21.37 -5.04
C SER A 101 -26.09 -22.55 -5.86
N THR A 102 -25.33 -23.64 -5.89
CA THR A 102 -25.83 -24.93 -6.32
C THR A 102 -26.80 -25.42 -5.24
N ALA A 103 -28.01 -24.85 -5.26
CA ALA A 103 -29.13 -25.35 -4.49
C ALA A 103 -29.40 -26.77 -5.00
N GLY A 104 -29.11 -27.72 -4.11
CA GLY A 104 -29.27 -29.14 -4.34
C GLY A 104 -30.67 -29.46 -4.84
N ARG A 105 -30.68 -30.35 -5.83
CA ARG A 105 -31.79 -31.18 -6.29
C ARG A 105 -32.82 -31.44 -5.18
N SER A 106 -33.98 -30.81 -5.29
CA SER A 106 -35.15 -31.07 -4.46
C SER A 106 -35.71 -32.46 -4.80
N GLU A 107 -35.59 -33.43 -3.89
CA GLU A 107 -36.44 -34.63 -3.92
C GLU A 107 -37.78 -34.33 -3.21
N PRO A 108 -38.91 -34.85 -3.70
CA PRO A 108 -40.22 -34.54 -3.16
C PRO A 108 -40.50 -35.32 -1.86
N ALA A 109 -41.23 -34.67 -0.98
CA ALA A 109 -41.64 -35.12 0.34
C ALA A 109 -42.33 -36.51 0.32
N ALA A 110 -41.84 -37.42 1.17
CA ALA A 110 -42.60 -38.60 1.60
C ALA A 110 -43.29 -38.30 2.93
N SER A 111 -44.62 -38.45 2.92
CA SER A 111 -45.51 -38.41 4.08
C SER A 111 -45.14 -39.47 5.13
N GLY A 112 -45.32 -39.13 6.41
CA GLY A 112 -45.19 -40.07 7.51
C GLY A 112 -45.66 -39.47 8.84
N SER A 113 -46.97 -39.31 9.00
CA SER A 113 -47.62 -39.11 10.31
C SER A 113 -47.27 -40.25 11.26
N THR A 114 -46.89 -39.94 12.51
CA THR A 114 -47.41 -40.59 13.73
C THR A 114 -47.09 -39.70 14.93
N ALA A 115 -48.14 -39.33 15.67
CA ALA A 115 -48.08 -38.61 16.93
C ALA A 115 -47.69 -39.54 18.07
N LEU A 116 -46.91 -39.06 19.04
CA LEU A 116 -46.95 -39.55 20.42
C LEU A 116 -46.37 -38.48 21.36
N ALA A 117 -47.24 -37.89 22.19
CA ALA A 117 -46.85 -37.23 23.44
C ALA A 117 -46.58 -38.31 24.51
N PRO A 118 -45.85 -38.01 25.60
CA PRO A 118 -46.54 -37.46 26.78
C PRO A 118 -45.73 -36.45 27.64
N GLN A 119 -46.49 -35.70 28.47
CA GLN A 119 -46.30 -35.26 29.88
C GLN A 119 -44.89 -35.32 30.53
N ALA A 120 -44.48 -34.50 31.51
CA ALA A 120 -45.01 -33.39 32.32
C ALA A 120 -43.82 -32.90 33.22
N GLU A 121 -44.08 -31.93 34.12
CA GLU A 121 -43.25 -31.41 35.23
C GLU A 121 -42.27 -30.29 34.84
N GLY A 122 -42.20 -29.12 35.50
CA GLY A 122 -42.83 -28.62 36.72
C GLY A 122 -41.89 -27.63 37.40
N GLN A 123 -42.43 -26.44 37.74
CA GLN A 123 -42.00 -25.48 38.79
C GLN A 123 -40.74 -24.64 38.52
N GLU A 124 -40.71 -23.33 38.81
CA GLU A 124 -41.45 -22.52 39.81
C GLU A 124 -42.06 -21.23 39.25
#